data_AF-A0A7K8NM66-F1
#
_entry.id   AF-A0A7K8NM66-F1
#
_cell.length_a   1.000
_cell.length_b   1.000
_cell.length_c   1.000
_cell.angle_alpha   90.00
_cell.angle_beta   90.00
_cell.angle_gamma   90.00
#
_symmetry.space_group_name_H-M   'P 1'
#
loop_
_entity.id
_entity.type
_entity.pdbx_description
1 polymer ?
#
loop_
_entity_poly.entity_id
_entity_poly.type
_entity_poly.pdbx_seq_one_letter_code
_entity_poly.pdbx_strand_id
1 'polypeptide(L)'
;EGHHALWEYLLPARHGPGPGPGPGGTAALSGLVLQLLLTTMLVFSSTCVRRRGHFKLFYWTHRCYVPVWALLLLHGPSFWKWFAVPGCLFALEKAAGLAAWRAGGLRIVEVDLLPSKVTHLVIKRPPSFRYKPGDYVYLNVPAIAAYEWHPLSISSAPEQPDTLRLHVRALGQWTSRLHQYFQQLEPLGRRAEPLSGKPRTCFNVPGFLPPPVRPLRLSPLQCYIDDPYGTPMRRIFSSEHAVLIGAGIGITPFASILQSIMYRYRLRKQSCPRCGHSWCQGPKDEAMALRKVGGGRGPAGAARDAQATAASLQVDFIWINRDQQHFEWFVSRLAKLETEQAQAEPGGRFLEMHLYVTSALGENDVKAVGLQVALDLLAAEEQRDSITGLRTRTQPGRPDWGQVFRRVAEEKKGKAQVFFCGSPALAKVVKAHCERFGFRFFKENF
;
A
#
# COMPACT_ATOMS: atom_id res chain seq x y z
N GLU A 1 11.24 35.06 59.23
CA GLU A 1 9.91 34.96 58.60
C GLU A 1 10.10 35.05 57.09
N GLY A 2 10.14 33.90 56.42
CA GLY A 2 10.54 33.85 55.01
C GLY A 2 9.82 32.70 54.32
N HIS A 3 8.61 32.95 53.83
CA HIS A 3 7.87 32.00 53.00
C HIS A 3 6.82 32.68 52.09
N HIS A 4 7.03 33.90 51.60
CA HIS A 4 6.17 34.46 50.55
C HIS A 4 6.98 35.34 49.61
N ALA A 5 7.26 34.87 48.38
CA ALA A 5 7.65 35.74 47.26
C ALA A 5 7.67 35.02 45.89
N LEU A 6 7.66 33.68 45.83
CA LEU A 6 7.51 32.98 44.53
C LEU A 6 6.13 33.23 43.89
N TRP A 7 5.09 33.38 44.72
CA TRP A 7 3.74 33.69 44.26
C TRP A 7 3.58 35.13 43.79
N GLU A 8 4.33 36.09 44.34
CA GLU A 8 4.29 37.50 43.92
C GLU A 8 4.88 37.73 42.53
N TYR A 9 5.84 36.90 42.11
CA TYR A 9 6.42 36.97 40.76
C TYR A 9 5.57 36.29 39.68
N LEU A 10 4.75 35.30 40.05
CA LEU A 10 3.91 34.55 39.10
C LEU A 10 2.61 35.29 38.71
N LEU A 11 2.25 36.36 39.40
CA LEU A 11 1.04 37.15 39.15
C LEU A 11 1.31 38.66 39.17
N PRO A 12 2.00 39.25 38.17
CA PRO A 12 2.08 40.70 38.05
C PRO A 12 0.76 41.25 37.51
N ALA A 13 -0.21 41.49 38.40
CA ALA A 13 -1.37 42.34 38.12
C ALA A 13 -0.98 43.82 38.26
N ARG A 14 -0.11 44.34 37.38
CA ARG A 14 0.12 45.79 37.32
C ARG A 14 -1.08 46.46 36.67
N HIS A 15 -1.85 47.18 37.49
CA HIS A 15 -2.88 48.11 37.05
C HIS A 15 -2.21 49.30 36.35
N GLY A 16 -2.50 49.50 35.06
CA GLY A 16 -2.24 50.74 34.34
C GLY A 16 -3.59 51.36 33.93
N PRO A 17 -3.83 52.65 34.20
CA PRO A 17 -5.07 53.30 33.80
C PRO A 17 -4.98 53.67 32.31
N GLY A 18 -5.62 52.88 31.46
CA GLY A 18 -5.74 53.16 30.03
C GLY A 18 -7.10 52.70 29.52
N PRO A 19 -7.86 53.51 28.75
CA PRO A 19 -9.17 53.14 28.24
C PRO A 19 -8.99 52.29 26.99
N GLY A 20 -8.80 50.99 27.17
CA GLY A 20 -8.82 50.00 26.09
C GLY A 20 -9.50 48.72 26.59
N PRO A 21 -10.31 48.04 25.75
CA PRO A 21 -10.99 46.81 26.17
C PRO A 21 -9.97 45.66 26.15
N GLY A 22 -9.15 45.55 27.18
CA GLY A 22 -8.22 44.45 27.39
C GLY A 22 -8.19 44.06 28.87
N PRO A 23 -8.29 42.76 29.23
CA PRO A 23 -8.27 42.34 30.62
C PRO A 23 -6.86 42.49 31.19
N GLY A 24 -6.54 43.67 31.70
CA GLY A 24 -5.29 43.95 32.40
C GLY A 24 -5.21 43.16 33.70
N GLY A 25 -4.54 42.01 33.67
CA GLY A 25 -4.31 41.14 34.83
C GLY A 25 -4.32 39.63 34.52
N THR A 26 -4.90 39.21 33.39
CA THR A 26 -5.05 37.79 33.04
C THR A 26 -3.88 37.23 32.22
N ALA A 27 -2.93 38.07 31.80
CA ALA A 27 -1.80 37.67 30.96
C ALA A 27 -0.93 36.59 31.64
N ALA A 28 -0.62 36.74 32.93
CA ALA A 28 0.19 35.78 33.66
C ALA A 28 -0.51 34.41 33.79
N LEU A 29 -1.79 34.42 34.18
CA LEU A 29 -2.60 33.22 34.31
C LEU A 29 -2.78 32.49 32.97
N SER A 30 -3.13 33.23 31.91
CA SER A 30 -3.26 32.66 30.56
C SER A 30 -1.92 32.10 30.04
N GLY A 31 -0.79 32.74 30.37
CA GLY A 31 0.55 32.24 30.05
C GLY A 31 0.87 30.92 30.76
N LEU A 32 0.56 30.79 32.05
CA LEU A 32 0.76 29.54 32.80
C LEU A 32 -0.11 28.40 32.27
N VAL A 33 -1.37 28.68 31.96
CA VAL A 33 -2.29 27.70 31.37
C VAL A 33 -1.81 27.27 29.98
N LEU A 34 -1.36 28.22 29.14
CA LEU A 34 -0.76 27.91 27.84
C LEU A 34 0.48 27.01 27.99
N GLN A 35 1.36 27.31 28.93
CA GLN A 35 2.57 26.52 29.19
C GLN A 35 2.21 25.09 29.62
N LEU A 36 1.22 24.91 30.50
CA LEU A 36 0.75 23.59 30.91
C LEU A 36 0.17 22.79 29.73
N LEU A 37 -0.65 23.43 28.88
CA LEU A 37 -1.24 22.77 27.72
C LEU A 37 -0.18 22.37 26.68
N LEU A 38 0.77 23.26 26.39
CA LEU A 38 1.86 23.02 25.43
C LEU A 38 2.81 21.93 25.92
N THR A 39 3.18 21.94 27.20
CA THR A 39 4.03 20.88 27.80
C THR A 39 3.33 19.52 27.78
N THR A 40 2.03 19.48 28.11
CA THR A 40 1.21 18.27 27.98
C THR A 40 1.21 17.76 26.53
N MET A 41 0.90 18.63 25.56
CA MET A 41 0.94 18.28 24.14
C MET A 41 2.31 17.72 23.72
N LEU A 42 3.41 18.32 24.18
CA LEU A 42 4.76 17.90 23.86
C LEU A 42 5.05 16.49 24.41
N VAL A 43 4.76 16.24 25.69
CA VAL A 43 5.00 14.93 26.34
C VAL A 43 4.25 13.81 25.63
N PHE A 44 2.97 14.03 25.32
CA PHE A 44 2.14 13.02 24.65
C PHE A 44 2.40 12.90 23.14
N SER A 45 3.04 13.90 22.52
CA SER A 45 3.55 13.82 21.13
C SER A 45 4.85 13.01 20.99
N SER A 46 5.47 12.64 22.12
CA SER A 46 6.73 11.90 22.11
C SER A 46 6.62 10.57 21.36
N THR A 47 7.72 10.18 20.70
CA THR A 47 7.82 8.93 19.93
C THR A 47 7.55 7.70 20.80
N CYS A 48 7.86 7.78 22.09
CA CYS A 48 7.58 6.73 23.08
C CYS A 48 6.07 6.48 23.22
N VAL A 49 5.27 7.52 23.48
CA VAL A 49 3.82 7.42 23.65
C VAL A 49 3.14 6.96 22.36
N ARG A 50 3.55 7.52 21.21
CA ARG A 50 3.00 7.17 19.90
C ARG A 50 3.27 5.72 19.50
N ARG A 51 4.44 5.17 19.85
CA ARG A 51 4.82 3.77 19.53
C ARG A 51 4.27 2.74 20.52
N ARG A 52 3.95 3.14 21.75
CA ARG A 52 3.39 2.26 22.81
C ARG A 52 1.89 1.96 22.67
N GLY A 53 1.23 2.34 21.56
CA GLY A 53 -0.17 1.99 21.28
C GLY A 53 -1.23 2.87 21.90
N HIS A 54 -0.82 3.97 22.51
CA HIS A 54 -1.73 4.95 23.11
C HIS A 54 -2.05 6.10 22.16
N PHE A 55 -2.36 5.80 20.88
CA PHE A 55 -2.65 6.85 19.89
C PHE A 55 -3.85 7.72 20.28
N LYS A 56 -4.85 7.15 20.99
CA LYS A 56 -5.99 7.93 21.51
C LYS A 56 -5.57 9.07 22.44
N LEU A 57 -4.62 8.81 23.35
CA LEU A 57 -4.09 9.81 24.28
C LEU A 57 -3.34 10.91 23.51
N PHE A 58 -2.48 10.51 22.56
CA PHE A 58 -1.85 11.45 21.64
C PHE A 58 -2.90 12.31 20.91
N TYR A 59 -3.93 11.70 20.31
CA TYR A 59 -4.95 12.41 19.55
C TYR A 59 -5.71 13.44 20.40
N TRP A 60 -6.19 13.05 21.58
CA TRP A 60 -6.95 13.94 22.46
C TRP A 60 -6.11 15.09 23.01
N THR A 61 -4.90 14.80 23.49
CA THR A 61 -3.98 15.83 23.98
C THR A 61 -3.56 16.76 22.85
N HIS A 62 -3.33 16.24 21.64
CA HIS A 62 -2.99 17.09 20.49
C HIS A 62 -4.17 17.95 20.04
N ARG A 63 -5.42 17.48 20.16
CA ARG A 63 -6.65 18.27 19.91
C ARG A 63 -6.76 19.51 20.81
N CYS A 64 -6.03 19.55 21.92
CA CYS A 64 -5.90 20.75 22.76
C CYS A 64 -5.26 21.94 22.02
N TYR A 65 -4.83 21.81 20.76
CA TYR A 65 -4.50 22.96 19.93
C TYR A 65 -5.65 23.99 19.84
N VAL A 66 -6.92 23.55 19.90
CA VAL A 66 -8.09 24.46 19.83
C VAL A 66 -8.12 25.42 21.04
N PRO A 67 -8.13 24.94 22.30
CA PRO A 67 -8.04 25.83 23.46
C PRO A 67 -6.72 26.61 23.49
N VAL A 68 -5.60 26.05 23.01
CA VAL A 68 -4.34 26.80 22.87
C VAL A 68 -4.50 28.00 21.93
N TRP A 69 -5.12 27.84 20.76
CA TRP A 69 -5.36 28.95 19.84
C TRP A 69 -6.30 30.00 20.43
N ALA A 70 -7.37 29.58 21.11
CA ALA A 70 -8.28 30.49 21.81
C ALA A 70 -7.55 31.30 22.90
N LEU A 71 -6.73 30.63 23.71
CA LEU A 71 -5.93 31.29 24.74
C LEU A 71 -4.86 32.21 24.15
N LEU A 72 -4.22 31.86 23.04
CA LEU A 72 -3.25 32.74 22.35
C LEU A 72 -3.91 34.01 21.81
N LEU A 73 -5.13 33.91 21.28
CA LEU A 73 -5.92 35.08 20.84
C LEU A 73 -6.26 36.01 22.02
N LEU A 74 -6.51 35.45 23.21
CA LEU A 74 -6.79 36.21 24.44
C LEU A 74 -5.53 36.76 25.12
N HIS A 75 -4.42 36.02 25.06
CA HIS A 75 -3.16 36.34 25.74
C HIS A 75 -2.38 37.45 25.02
N GLY A 76 -2.40 37.46 23.68
CA GLY A 76 -1.65 38.41 22.86
C GLY A 76 -2.56 39.32 22.01
N PRO A 77 -2.63 40.65 22.27
CA PRO A 77 -3.55 41.55 21.58
C PRO A 77 -3.30 41.68 20.06
N SER A 78 -2.11 41.32 19.59
CA SER A 78 -1.75 41.33 18.15
C SER A 78 -1.68 39.94 17.50
N PHE A 79 -1.92 38.85 18.24
CA PHE A 79 -1.80 37.49 17.69
C PHE A 79 -2.80 37.22 16.55
N TRP A 80 -4.00 37.81 16.63
CA TRP A 80 -5.05 37.64 15.63
C TRP A 80 -4.61 38.03 14.21
N LYS A 81 -3.71 39.00 14.06
CA LYS A 81 -3.17 39.44 12.75
C LYS A 81 -2.41 38.31 12.05
N TRP A 82 -1.68 37.50 12.82
CA TRP A 82 -0.91 36.36 12.33
C TRP A 82 -1.76 35.09 12.21
N PHE A 83 -2.82 34.96 13.02
CA PHE A 83 -3.70 33.79 13.02
C PHE A 83 -4.80 33.85 11.97
N ALA A 84 -5.26 35.04 11.55
CA ALA A 84 -6.42 35.19 10.69
C ALA A 84 -6.32 34.38 9.39
N VAL A 85 -5.24 34.56 8.60
CA VAL A 85 -5.08 33.87 7.32
C VAL A 85 -4.89 32.36 7.49
N PRO A 86 -3.94 31.85 8.31
CA PRO A 86 -3.77 30.41 8.52
C PRO A 86 -4.99 29.74 9.16
N GLY A 87 -5.63 30.41 10.11
CA GLY A 87 -6.81 29.91 10.82
C GLY A 87 -8.03 29.79 9.90
N CYS A 88 -8.29 30.78 9.04
CA CYS A 88 -9.34 30.70 8.03
C CYS A 88 -9.06 29.57 7.02
N LEU A 89 -7.82 29.43 6.54
CA LEU A 89 -7.44 28.35 5.62
C LEU A 89 -7.66 26.97 6.26
N PHE A 90 -7.24 26.81 7.52
CA PHE A 90 -7.45 25.57 8.27
C PHE A 90 -8.95 25.28 8.47
N ALA A 91 -9.75 26.28 8.82
CA ALA A 91 -11.19 26.12 8.99
C ALA A 91 -11.88 25.71 7.67
N LEU A 92 -11.48 26.31 6.54
CA LEU A 92 -11.96 25.94 5.21
C LEU A 92 -11.60 24.49 4.86
N GLU A 93 -10.35 24.07 5.10
CA GLU A 93 -9.92 22.69 4.88
C GLU A 93 -10.75 21.70 5.72
N LYS A 94 -10.98 21.99 7.01
CA LYS A 94 -11.78 21.12 7.88
C LYS A 94 -13.26 21.14 7.52
N ALA A 95 -13.82 22.26 7.09
CA ALA A 95 -15.20 22.34 6.61
C ALA A 95 -15.39 21.52 5.33
N ALA A 96 -14.46 21.63 4.37
CA ALA A 96 -14.45 20.84 3.15
C ALA A 96 -14.31 19.34 3.45
N GLY A 97 -13.39 18.95 4.33
CA GLY A 97 -13.21 17.56 4.75
C GLY A 97 -14.44 16.99 5.48
N LEU A 98 -15.10 17.80 6.32
CA LEU A 98 -16.31 17.39 7.03
C LEU A 98 -17.51 17.25 6.07
N ALA A 99 -17.63 18.14 5.08
CA ALA A 99 -18.63 18.02 4.03
C ALA A 99 -18.41 16.75 3.19
N ALA A 100 -17.17 16.45 2.82
CA ALA A 100 -16.80 15.22 2.10
C ALA A 100 -17.07 13.96 2.93
N TRP A 101 -16.78 13.97 4.24
CA TRP A 101 -17.05 12.85 5.14
C TRP A 101 -18.56 12.58 5.29
N ARG A 102 -19.37 13.66 5.35
CA ARG A 102 -20.84 13.58 5.39
C ARG A 102 -21.46 13.16 4.06
N ALA A 103 -20.79 13.40 2.94
CA ALA A 103 -21.26 13.00 1.61
C ALA A 103 -21.30 11.46 1.40
N GLY A 104 -20.76 10.68 2.34
CA GLY A 104 -21.03 9.24 2.47
C GLY A 104 -19.77 8.41 2.62
N GLY A 105 -19.73 7.56 3.65
CA GLY A 105 -18.69 6.55 3.81
C GLY A 105 -18.81 5.41 2.80
N LEU A 106 -17.68 4.81 2.45
CA LEU A 106 -17.61 3.62 1.61
C LEU A 106 -17.94 2.36 2.43
N ARG A 107 -18.24 1.29 1.70
CA ARG A 107 -18.61 -0.01 2.30
C ARG A 107 -17.61 -1.07 1.90
N ILE A 108 -17.12 -1.78 2.91
CA ILE A 108 -16.36 -3.02 2.71
C ILE A 108 -17.36 -4.10 2.30
N VAL A 109 -17.14 -4.67 1.12
CA VAL A 109 -18.02 -5.66 0.48
C VAL A 109 -17.67 -7.07 0.93
N GLU A 110 -16.38 -7.35 1.04
CA GLU A 110 -15.85 -8.69 1.28
C GLU A 110 -14.50 -8.58 2.00
N VAL A 111 -14.27 -9.53 2.91
CA VAL A 111 -13.04 -9.64 3.69
C VAL A 111 -12.60 -11.09 3.74
N ASP A 112 -11.35 -11.32 3.33
CA ASP A 112 -10.71 -12.64 3.41
C ASP A 112 -9.50 -12.58 4.33
N LEU A 113 -9.42 -13.54 5.25
CA LEU A 113 -8.25 -13.74 6.10
C LEU A 113 -7.33 -14.74 5.41
N LEU A 114 -6.17 -14.24 4.99
CA LEU A 114 -5.18 -15.02 4.27
C LEU A 114 -4.06 -15.48 5.23
N PRO A 115 -3.36 -16.57 4.87
CA PRO A 115 -2.18 -17.03 5.58
C PRO A 115 -1.15 -15.90 5.81
N SER A 116 -0.26 -16.10 6.79
CA SER A 116 0.74 -15.08 7.19
C SER A 116 0.16 -13.77 7.76
N LYS A 117 -1.04 -13.83 8.35
CA LYS A 117 -1.74 -12.70 9.00
C LYS A 117 -1.97 -11.53 8.04
N VAL A 118 -2.44 -11.84 6.83
CA VAL A 118 -2.83 -10.84 5.83
C VAL A 118 -4.35 -10.76 5.77
N THR A 119 -4.88 -9.55 5.79
CA THR A 119 -6.31 -9.28 5.61
C THR A 119 -6.52 -8.68 4.23
N HIS A 120 -7.26 -9.38 3.38
CA HIS A 120 -7.70 -8.89 2.07
C HIS A 120 -9.03 -8.17 2.23
N LEU A 121 -9.06 -6.89 1.85
CA LEU A 121 -10.24 -6.04 1.92
C LEU A 121 -10.71 -5.72 0.50
N VAL A 122 -11.98 -5.99 0.21
CA VAL A 122 -12.65 -5.58 -1.03
C VAL A 122 -13.62 -4.45 -0.71
N ILE A 123 -13.34 -3.26 -1.24
CA ILE A 123 -14.11 -2.05 -0.98
C ILE A 123 -14.82 -1.64 -2.26
N LYS A 124 -16.08 -1.19 -2.16
CA LYS A 124 -16.82 -0.68 -3.32
C LYS A 124 -16.16 0.60 -3.84
N ARG A 125 -15.82 0.63 -5.12
CA ARG A 125 -15.17 1.78 -5.78
C ARG A 125 -16.19 2.89 -6.08
N PRO A 126 -15.93 4.15 -5.68
CA PRO A 126 -16.76 5.28 -6.11
C PRO A 126 -16.66 5.49 -7.64
N PRO A 127 -17.74 5.88 -8.34
CA PRO A 127 -17.72 6.08 -9.80
C PRO A 127 -16.70 7.12 -10.29
N SER A 128 -16.46 8.17 -9.51
CA SER A 128 -15.48 9.22 -9.81
C SER A 128 -14.04 8.87 -9.39
N PHE A 129 -13.82 7.75 -8.70
CA PHE A 129 -12.53 7.39 -8.14
C PHE A 129 -11.59 6.85 -9.23
N ARG A 130 -10.62 7.65 -9.64
CA ARG A 130 -9.63 7.32 -10.67
C ARG A 130 -8.23 7.27 -10.05
N TYR A 131 -7.55 6.14 -10.22
CA TYR A 131 -6.19 5.92 -9.73
C TYR A 131 -5.32 5.31 -10.82
N LYS A 132 -4.00 5.35 -10.64
CA LYS A 132 -3.02 4.68 -11.50
C LYS A 132 -2.43 3.45 -10.80
N PRO A 133 -1.90 2.46 -11.54
CA PRO A 133 -1.35 1.26 -10.92
C PRO A 133 -0.16 1.61 -10.04
N GLY A 134 -0.12 1.03 -8.85
CA GLY A 134 0.91 1.31 -7.84
C GLY A 134 0.62 2.52 -6.95
N ASP A 135 -0.53 3.20 -7.11
CA ASP A 135 -0.99 4.23 -6.17
C ASP A 135 -1.37 3.62 -4.81
N TYR A 136 -1.37 4.47 -3.78
CA TYR A 136 -1.85 4.12 -2.45
C TYR A 136 -2.96 5.06 -2.00
N VAL A 137 -3.70 4.66 -0.98
CA VAL A 137 -4.79 5.43 -0.38
C VAL A 137 -4.63 5.47 1.12
N TYR A 138 -5.20 6.49 1.79
CA TYR A 138 -5.39 6.40 3.23
C TYR A 138 -6.74 5.77 3.54
N LEU A 139 -6.73 4.71 4.33
CA LEU A 139 -7.91 4.02 4.80
C LEU A 139 -8.18 4.39 6.26
N ASN A 140 -9.44 4.72 6.55
CA ASN A 140 -9.98 4.82 7.89
C ASN A 140 -11.12 3.82 8.06
N VAL A 141 -11.05 3.02 9.13
CA VAL A 141 -12.08 2.06 9.49
C VAL A 141 -12.55 2.39 10.91
N PRO A 142 -13.67 3.12 11.08
CA PRO A 142 -14.07 3.65 12.39
C PRO A 142 -14.28 2.59 13.47
N ALA A 143 -14.74 1.40 13.08
CA ALA A 143 -14.91 0.28 14.01
C ALA A 143 -13.58 -0.20 14.64
N ILE A 144 -12.44 0.06 13.99
CA ILE A 144 -11.10 -0.26 14.52
C ILE A 144 -10.51 0.97 15.21
N ALA A 145 -10.51 2.10 14.50
CA ALA A 145 -9.99 3.36 14.99
C ALA A 145 -10.59 4.54 14.21
N ALA A 146 -11.57 5.22 14.83
CA ALA A 146 -12.27 6.38 14.24
C ALA A 146 -11.36 7.52 13.77
N TYR A 147 -10.22 7.74 14.43
CA TYR A 147 -9.37 8.91 14.21
C TYR A 147 -8.01 8.58 13.58
N GLU A 148 -7.81 7.35 13.11
CA GLU A 148 -6.55 6.93 12.51
C GLU A 148 -6.72 6.69 11.00
N TRP A 149 -5.84 7.27 10.21
CA TRP A 149 -5.77 7.08 8.76
C TRP A 149 -4.48 6.35 8.43
N HIS A 150 -4.56 5.25 7.69
CA HIS A 150 -3.42 4.39 7.40
C HIS A 150 -3.17 4.28 5.90
N PRO A 151 -1.94 4.56 5.42
CA PRO A 151 -1.60 4.45 4.01
C PRO A 151 -1.51 2.98 3.61
N LEU A 152 -2.20 2.60 2.53
CA LEU A 152 -2.24 1.25 2.01
C LEU A 152 -2.18 1.28 0.49
N SER A 153 -1.24 0.52 -0.10
CA SER A 153 -1.15 0.40 -1.55
C SER A 153 -2.37 -0.32 -2.13
N ILE A 154 -2.88 0.19 -3.25
CA ILE A 154 -3.95 -0.47 -3.97
C ILE A 154 -3.36 -1.67 -4.70
N SER A 155 -3.93 -2.86 -4.49
CA SER A 155 -3.46 -4.12 -5.06
C SER A 155 -4.26 -4.55 -6.31
N SER A 156 -5.44 -3.97 -6.52
CA SER A 156 -6.22 -4.11 -7.76
C SER A 156 -5.67 -3.20 -8.86
N ALA A 157 -5.83 -3.61 -10.11
CA ALA A 157 -5.55 -2.75 -11.26
C ALA A 157 -6.70 -1.75 -11.48
N PRO A 158 -6.42 -0.52 -11.96
CA PRO A 158 -7.45 0.50 -12.19
C PRO A 158 -8.45 0.13 -13.28
N GLU A 159 -8.13 -0.83 -14.14
CA GLU A 159 -9.00 -1.38 -15.18
C GLU A 159 -10.04 -2.35 -14.62
N GLN A 160 -9.86 -2.81 -13.37
CA GLN A 160 -10.88 -3.60 -12.69
C GLN A 160 -12.08 -2.70 -12.30
N PRO A 161 -13.31 -3.04 -12.73
CA PRO A 161 -14.49 -2.24 -12.41
C PRO A 161 -14.94 -2.43 -10.95
N ASP A 162 -15.65 -1.42 -10.44
CA ASP A 162 -16.51 -1.42 -9.25
C ASP A 162 -15.89 -1.74 -7.89
N THR A 163 -14.64 -2.19 -7.83
CA THR A 163 -13.99 -2.62 -6.59
C THR A 163 -12.56 -2.11 -6.46
N LEU A 164 -12.15 -1.85 -5.23
CA LEU A 164 -10.79 -1.56 -4.80
C LEU A 164 -10.35 -2.67 -3.86
N ARG A 165 -9.18 -3.28 -4.13
CA ARG A 165 -8.63 -4.34 -3.29
C ARG A 165 -7.40 -3.87 -2.53
N LEU A 166 -7.39 -4.09 -1.23
CA LEU A 166 -6.26 -3.78 -0.35
C LEU A 166 -5.80 -5.06 0.36
N HIS A 167 -4.48 -5.27 0.44
CA HIS A 167 -3.88 -6.35 1.21
C HIS A 167 -3.13 -5.76 2.40
N VAL A 168 -3.59 -6.08 3.60
CA VAL A 168 -3.09 -5.47 4.84
C VAL A 168 -2.44 -6.54 5.70
N ARG A 169 -1.13 -6.47 5.88
CA ARG A 169 -0.40 -7.39 6.77
C ARG A 169 -0.39 -6.88 8.21
N ALA A 170 -0.66 -7.76 9.17
CA ALA A 170 -0.62 -7.45 10.60
C ALA A 170 0.81 -7.30 11.14
N LEU A 171 1.45 -6.14 10.89
CA LEU A 171 2.80 -5.81 11.37
C LEU A 171 2.82 -4.74 12.48
N GLY A 172 1.86 -3.81 12.45
CA GLY A 172 1.69 -2.74 13.43
C GLY A 172 0.41 -2.90 14.25
N GLN A 173 0.29 -2.12 15.32
CA GLN A 173 -0.85 -2.20 16.26
C GLN A 173 -2.21 -2.06 15.58
N TRP A 174 -2.38 -1.08 14.69
CA TRP A 174 -3.65 -0.92 13.96
C TRP A 174 -3.92 -2.09 13.01
N THR A 175 -2.94 -2.49 12.20
CA THR A 175 -3.10 -3.62 11.26
C THR A 175 -3.36 -4.95 11.98
N SER A 176 -2.79 -5.15 13.18
CA SER A 176 -3.06 -6.32 14.01
C SER A 176 -4.47 -6.28 14.60
N ARG A 177 -4.94 -5.11 15.08
CA ARG A 177 -6.32 -4.93 15.54
C ARG A 177 -7.33 -5.18 14.42
N LEU A 178 -7.05 -4.69 13.22
CA LEU A 178 -7.87 -4.94 12.03
C LEU A 178 -7.99 -6.44 11.76
N HIS A 179 -6.86 -7.16 11.73
CA HIS A 179 -6.85 -8.61 11.47
C HIS A 179 -7.61 -9.38 12.56
N GLN A 180 -7.35 -9.08 13.84
CA GLN A 180 -8.01 -9.71 14.98
C GLN A 180 -9.52 -9.46 15.00
N TYR A 181 -9.96 -8.24 14.67
CA TYR A 181 -11.37 -7.89 14.60
C TYR A 181 -12.12 -8.80 13.61
N PHE A 182 -11.60 -8.96 12.40
CA PHE A 182 -12.23 -9.85 11.42
C PHE A 182 -12.08 -11.34 11.76
N GLN A 183 -10.99 -11.73 12.42
CA GLN A 183 -10.80 -13.09 12.92
C GLN A 183 -11.85 -13.47 13.97
N GLN A 184 -12.23 -12.54 14.83
CA GLN A 184 -13.29 -12.74 15.84
C GLN A 184 -14.70 -12.81 15.21
N LEU A 185 -14.91 -12.17 14.06
CA LEU A 185 -16.19 -12.17 13.36
C LEU A 185 -16.41 -13.44 12.52
N GLU A 186 -15.35 -14.10 12.08
CA GLU A 186 -15.41 -15.35 11.30
C GLU A 186 -16.28 -16.46 11.93
N PRO A 187 -16.14 -16.80 13.23
CA PRO A 187 -16.98 -17.82 13.86
C PRO A 187 -18.46 -17.45 13.98
N LEU A 188 -18.81 -16.15 14.00
CA LEU A 188 -20.22 -15.71 14.05
C LEU A 188 -20.92 -15.86 12.70
N GLY A 189 -20.20 -15.67 11.59
CA GLY A 189 -20.73 -15.82 10.23
C GLY A 189 -21.02 -17.29 9.84
N ARG A 190 -20.31 -18.26 10.42
CA ARG A 190 -20.56 -19.69 10.16
C ARG A 190 -21.82 -20.24 10.85
N ARG A 191 -22.40 -19.51 11.80
CA ARG A 191 -23.57 -19.95 12.57
C ARG A 191 -24.92 -19.55 11.93
N ALA A 192 -24.89 -18.79 10.83
CA ALA A 192 -26.06 -18.19 10.18
C ALA A 192 -26.53 -18.93 8.91
N GLU A 193 -26.42 -20.26 8.87
CA GLU A 193 -27.17 -21.10 7.91
C GLU A 193 -28.15 -21.98 8.69
N PRO A 194 -29.45 -22.03 8.33
CA PRO A 194 -30.38 -23.00 8.90
C PRO A 194 -29.92 -24.40 8.51
N LEU A 195 -29.72 -25.26 9.51
CA LEU A 195 -29.50 -26.69 9.34
C LEU A 195 -30.64 -27.30 8.52
N SER A 196 -30.40 -27.53 7.23
CA SER A 196 -31.22 -28.41 6.41
C SER A 196 -30.32 -29.41 5.69
N GLY A 197 -30.41 -30.67 6.13
CA GLY A 197 -29.98 -31.82 5.33
C GLY A 197 -28.83 -32.66 5.87
N LYS A 198 -29.15 -33.57 6.80
CA LYS A 198 -28.61 -34.93 7.07
C LYS A 198 -27.07 -35.15 7.21
N PRO A 199 -26.62 -35.88 8.25
CA PRO A 199 -25.21 -36.24 8.41
C PRO A 199 -24.82 -37.34 7.43
N ARG A 200 -23.72 -37.14 6.69
CA ARG A 200 -23.02 -38.22 5.98
C ARG A 200 -21.58 -38.34 6.48
N THR A 201 -21.30 -39.57 6.85
CA THR A 201 -20.09 -40.21 7.37
C THR A 201 -18.79 -39.80 6.67
N CYS A 202 -17.76 -39.57 7.48
CA CYS A 202 -16.38 -39.34 7.06
C CYS A 202 -15.76 -40.62 6.47
N PHE A 203 -15.25 -40.54 5.24
CA PHE A 203 -14.26 -41.48 4.71
C PHE A 203 -13.01 -40.70 4.27
N ASN A 204 -11.85 -41.24 4.64
CA ASN A 204 -10.51 -40.77 4.30
C ASN A 204 -10.25 -40.78 2.79
N VAL A 205 -9.78 -39.66 2.24
CA VAL A 205 -9.07 -39.59 0.95
C VAL A 205 -7.90 -38.60 1.09
N PRO A 206 -6.66 -38.96 0.71
CA PRO A 206 -5.54 -38.02 0.65
C PRO A 206 -5.64 -37.17 -0.63
N GLY A 207 -5.81 -35.86 -0.45
CA GLY A 207 -5.95 -34.91 -1.57
C GLY A 207 -6.68 -33.61 -1.20
N PHE A 208 -6.53 -33.13 0.04
CA PHE A 208 -7.23 -31.94 0.50
C PHE A 208 -6.47 -30.69 0.05
N LEU A 209 -6.87 -30.10 -1.08
CA LEU A 209 -6.72 -28.65 -1.23
C LEU A 209 -7.44 -28.02 -0.03
N PRO A 210 -6.84 -27.01 0.65
CA PRO A 210 -7.58 -26.26 1.64
C PRO A 210 -8.87 -25.74 1.00
N PRO A 211 -10.03 -25.83 1.68
CA PRO A 211 -11.26 -25.32 1.13
C PRO A 211 -11.06 -23.84 0.80
N PRO A 212 -11.60 -23.32 -0.32
CA PRO A 212 -11.52 -21.89 -0.60
C PRO A 212 -12.11 -21.17 0.61
N VAL A 213 -11.30 -20.30 1.23
CA VAL A 213 -11.72 -19.41 2.31
C VAL A 213 -12.96 -18.68 1.79
N ARG A 214 -14.14 -19.01 2.35
CA ARG A 214 -15.37 -18.38 1.93
C ARG A 214 -15.36 -16.96 2.48
N PRO A 215 -15.61 -15.95 1.65
CA PRO A 215 -15.61 -14.58 2.10
C PRO A 215 -16.67 -14.36 3.17
N LEU A 216 -16.31 -13.68 4.25
CA LEU A 216 -17.29 -13.28 5.25
C LEU A 216 -18.16 -12.17 4.65
N ARG A 217 -19.38 -12.50 4.22
CA ARG A 217 -20.41 -11.50 3.89
C ARG A 217 -20.95 -10.89 5.19
N LEU A 218 -20.13 -10.05 5.82
CA LEU A 218 -20.54 -9.24 6.95
C LEU A 218 -21.56 -8.19 6.51
N SER A 219 -22.35 -7.70 7.47
CA SER A 219 -22.99 -6.40 7.32
C SER A 219 -21.92 -5.39 6.88
N PRO A 220 -22.18 -4.60 5.82
CA PRO A 220 -21.11 -3.86 5.17
C PRO A 220 -20.50 -2.84 6.14
N LEU A 221 -19.26 -3.10 6.56
CA LEU A 221 -18.55 -2.23 7.50
C LEU A 221 -18.27 -0.90 6.80
N GLN A 222 -18.60 0.19 7.48
CA GLN A 222 -18.32 1.53 6.97
C GLN A 222 -16.81 1.80 7.04
N CYS A 223 -16.27 2.37 5.96
CA CYS A 223 -14.89 2.81 5.88
C CYS A 223 -14.82 4.13 5.10
N TYR A 224 -13.70 4.84 5.24
CA TYR A 224 -13.42 6.05 4.48
C TYR A 224 -12.09 5.91 3.77
N ILE A 225 -12.05 6.37 2.52
CA ILE A 225 -10.85 6.39 1.70
C ILE A 225 -10.58 7.85 1.38
N ASP A 226 -9.34 8.26 1.61
CA ASP A 226 -8.79 9.51 1.11
C ASP A 226 -8.15 9.27 -0.26
N ASP A 227 -8.12 10.31 -1.09
CA ASP A 227 -7.75 10.30 -2.51
C ASP A 227 -6.53 9.42 -2.88
N PRO A 228 -6.41 8.93 -4.12
CA PRO A 228 -5.27 8.13 -4.51
C PRO A 228 -4.00 8.99 -4.60
N TYR A 229 -3.00 8.61 -3.82
CA TYR A 229 -1.69 9.25 -3.78
C TYR A 229 -0.74 8.55 -4.75
N GLY A 230 -0.07 9.36 -5.57
CA GLY A 230 0.84 8.88 -6.59
C GLY A 230 2.20 8.43 -6.06
N THR A 231 2.79 7.46 -6.75
CA THR A 231 4.10 6.90 -6.44
C THR A 231 5.06 7.05 -7.62
N PRO A 232 6.39 7.22 -7.38
CA PRO A 232 7.43 7.02 -8.39
C PRO A 232 7.28 5.75 -9.26
N MET A 233 6.63 4.70 -8.76
CA MET A 233 6.35 3.46 -9.49
C MET A 233 5.54 3.66 -10.79
N ARG A 234 4.81 4.77 -10.94
CA ARG A 234 4.10 5.12 -12.19
C ARG A 234 5.03 5.16 -13.42
N ARG A 235 6.34 5.36 -13.22
CA ARG A 235 7.35 5.41 -14.29
C ARG A 235 7.68 4.05 -14.91
N ILE A 236 7.26 2.93 -14.30
CA ILE A 236 7.47 1.57 -14.85
C ILE A 236 6.96 1.50 -16.30
N PHE A 237 5.78 2.07 -16.53
CA PHE A 237 5.12 2.12 -17.84
C PHE A 237 5.88 2.91 -18.93
N SER A 238 6.83 3.76 -18.53
CA SER A 238 7.71 4.51 -19.45
C SER A 238 9.08 3.86 -19.64
N SER A 239 9.32 2.70 -19.03
CA SER A 239 10.60 2.00 -19.10
C SER A 239 10.61 1.02 -20.28
N GLU A 240 11.78 0.81 -20.88
CA GLU A 240 12.00 -0.31 -21.81
C GLU A 240 12.24 -1.60 -21.03
N HIS A 241 13.01 -1.53 -19.94
CA HIS A 241 13.31 -2.66 -19.08
C HIS A 241 13.11 -2.26 -17.63
N ALA A 242 12.15 -2.90 -16.95
CA ALA A 242 11.82 -2.63 -15.56
C ALA A 242 12.17 -3.84 -14.67
N VAL A 243 13.03 -3.64 -13.69
CA VAL A 243 13.36 -4.64 -12.67
C VAL A 243 12.57 -4.32 -11.41
N LEU A 244 11.57 -5.12 -11.09
CA LEU A 244 10.67 -4.95 -9.96
C LEU A 244 11.14 -5.83 -8.79
N ILE A 245 11.63 -5.23 -7.71
CA ILE A 245 12.13 -5.95 -6.53
C ILE A 245 11.20 -5.69 -5.35
N GLY A 246 10.42 -6.70 -4.97
CA GLY A 246 9.56 -6.66 -3.79
C GLY A 246 10.08 -7.56 -2.67
N ALA A 247 10.04 -7.07 -1.44
CA ALA A 247 10.33 -7.88 -0.25
C ALA A 247 9.16 -7.89 0.74
N GLY A 248 8.69 -9.07 1.13
CA GLY A 248 7.56 -9.20 2.06
C GLY A 248 6.27 -8.60 1.51
N ILE A 249 5.60 -7.76 2.32
CA ILE A 249 4.36 -7.05 1.92
C ILE A 249 4.60 -5.94 0.89
N GLY A 250 5.87 -5.56 0.67
CA GLY A 250 6.28 -4.59 -0.35
C GLY A 250 5.97 -5.03 -1.79
N ILE A 251 5.46 -6.25 -1.98
CA ILE A 251 4.98 -6.74 -3.27
C ILE A 251 3.64 -6.11 -3.71
N THR A 252 2.87 -5.57 -2.76
CA THR A 252 1.49 -5.09 -2.97
C THR A 252 1.34 -4.05 -4.09
N PRO A 253 2.17 -3.00 -4.21
CA PRO A 253 2.08 -2.08 -5.35
C PRO A 253 2.34 -2.78 -6.69
N PHE A 254 3.28 -3.74 -6.74
CA PHE A 254 3.58 -4.49 -7.95
C PHE A 254 2.42 -5.40 -8.38
N ALA A 255 1.59 -5.87 -7.44
CA ALA A 255 0.40 -6.64 -7.77
C ALA A 255 -0.56 -5.86 -8.69
N SER A 256 -0.78 -4.57 -8.42
CA SER A 256 -1.61 -3.69 -9.25
C SER A 256 -0.95 -3.42 -10.60
N ILE A 257 0.36 -3.18 -10.59
CA ILE A 257 1.15 -2.90 -11.80
C ILE A 257 1.14 -4.09 -12.76
N LEU A 258 1.47 -5.29 -12.28
CA LEU A 258 1.50 -6.50 -13.11
C LEU A 258 0.13 -6.82 -13.71
N GLN A 259 -0.95 -6.66 -12.93
CA GLN A 259 -2.32 -6.83 -13.43
C GLN A 259 -2.65 -5.81 -14.54
N SER A 260 -2.24 -4.55 -14.39
CA SER A 260 -2.44 -3.51 -15.42
C SER A 260 -1.59 -3.77 -16.66
N ILE A 261 -0.33 -4.18 -16.51
CA ILE A 261 0.53 -4.58 -17.64
C ILE A 261 -0.11 -5.72 -18.43
N MET A 262 -0.60 -6.75 -17.73
CA MET A 262 -1.26 -7.89 -18.38
C MET A 262 -2.56 -7.46 -19.08
N TYR A 263 -3.37 -6.62 -18.44
CA TYR A 263 -4.59 -6.11 -19.06
C TYR A 263 -4.29 -5.35 -20.36
N ARG A 264 -3.29 -4.46 -20.35
CA ARG A 264 -2.84 -3.71 -21.54
C ARG A 264 -2.25 -4.62 -22.62
N TYR A 265 -1.50 -5.65 -22.21
CA TYR A 265 -0.97 -6.66 -23.12
C TYR A 265 -2.11 -7.38 -23.85
N ARG A 266 -3.15 -7.82 -23.13
CA ARG A 266 -4.32 -8.48 -23.74
C ARG A 266 -5.06 -7.58 -24.72
N LEU A 267 -5.23 -6.29 -24.41
CA LEU A 267 -5.89 -5.35 -25.32
C LEU A 267 -5.16 -5.17 -26.66
N ARG A 268 -3.85 -5.43 -26.70
CA ARG A 268 -3.05 -5.35 -27.92
C ARG A 268 -2.99 -6.66 -28.71
N LYS A 269 -3.27 -7.79 -28.05
CA LYS A 269 -3.32 -9.09 -28.70
C LYS A 269 -4.57 -9.12 -29.60
N GLN A 270 -4.35 -9.06 -30.90
CA GLN A 270 -5.40 -9.28 -31.90
C GLN A 270 -5.36 -10.75 -32.31
N SER A 271 -6.52 -11.35 -32.49
CA SER A 271 -6.67 -12.71 -33.01
C SER A 271 -7.33 -12.68 -34.37
N CYS A 272 -6.83 -13.50 -35.30
CA CYS A 272 -7.43 -13.66 -36.61
C CYS A 272 -8.76 -14.38 -36.43
N PRO A 273 -9.89 -13.80 -36.84
CA PRO A 273 -11.18 -14.50 -36.76
C PRO A 273 -11.25 -15.71 -37.71
N ARG A 274 -10.33 -15.85 -38.66
CA ARG A 274 -10.30 -16.97 -39.64
C ARG A 274 -9.45 -18.16 -39.21
N CYS A 275 -8.26 -17.94 -38.66
CA CYS A 275 -7.32 -19.03 -38.37
C CYS A 275 -6.91 -19.12 -36.89
N GLY A 276 -7.42 -18.24 -36.02
CA GLY A 276 -7.05 -18.22 -34.61
C GLY A 276 -5.64 -17.74 -34.31
N HIS A 277 -4.83 -17.40 -35.33
CA HIS A 277 -3.50 -16.86 -35.14
C HIS A 277 -3.58 -15.53 -34.39
N SER A 278 -2.81 -15.39 -33.31
CA SER A 278 -2.77 -14.16 -32.52
C SER A 278 -1.46 -13.42 -32.73
N TRP A 279 -1.53 -12.12 -33.01
CA TRP A 279 -0.36 -11.25 -33.12
C TRP A 279 -0.56 -9.98 -32.28
N CYS A 280 0.55 -9.35 -31.91
CA CYS A 280 0.54 -8.00 -31.36
C CYS A 280 0.84 -7.02 -32.50
N GLN A 281 -0.06 -6.07 -32.79
CA GLN A 281 0.29 -4.98 -33.71
C GLN A 281 1.32 -4.07 -33.03
N GLY A 282 2.44 -3.82 -33.72
CA GLY A 282 3.33 -2.72 -33.39
C GLY A 282 2.61 -1.37 -33.49
N PRO A 283 3.21 -0.27 -32.99
CA PRO A 283 2.60 1.05 -33.07
C PRO A 283 2.33 1.38 -34.54
N LYS A 284 1.09 1.74 -34.91
CA LYS A 284 0.82 2.33 -36.23
C LYS A 284 1.44 3.73 -36.25
N ASP A 285 2.37 3.96 -37.17
CA ASP A 285 3.07 5.24 -37.37
C ASP A 285 2.16 6.40 -37.83
N GLU A 286 0.89 6.16 -38.13
CA GLU A 286 -0.04 7.17 -38.65
C GLU A 286 -0.55 8.20 -37.60
N ALA A 287 -0.16 8.08 -36.32
CA ALA A 287 -0.51 9.06 -35.28
C ALA A 287 0.56 10.14 -35.01
N MET A 288 1.66 10.17 -35.79
CA MET A 288 2.69 11.22 -35.70
C MET A 288 2.50 12.40 -36.65
N ALA A 289 1.36 12.49 -37.35
CA ALA A 289 0.99 13.68 -38.10
C ALA A 289 -0.14 14.45 -37.39
N LEU A 290 0.16 15.72 -37.08
CA LEU A 290 -0.75 16.85 -36.88
C LEU A 290 -1.20 17.26 -35.45
N ARG A 291 -0.58 18.38 -35.07
CA ARG A 291 -1.14 19.67 -34.60
C ARG A 291 -1.58 19.84 -33.14
N LYS A 292 -0.74 20.62 -32.46
CA LYS A 292 -1.05 21.61 -31.41
C LYS A 292 -2.35 22.37 -31.75
N VAL A 293 -3.31 22.40 -30.82
CA VAL A 293 -4.19 23.52 -30.42
C VAL A 293 -5.30 22.99 -29.49
N GLY A 294 -5.57 23.72 -28.41
CA GLY A 294 -6.90 23.81 -27.79
C GLY A 294 -7.29 22.73 -26.78
N GLY A 295 -7.86 23.16 -25.65
CA GLY A 295 -8.18 22.31 -24.51
C GLY A 295 -9.53 21.57 -24.61
N GLY A 296 -9.63 20.50 -23.81
CA GLY A 296 -10.84 19.71 -23.59
C GLY A 296 -10.49 18.27 -23.15
N ARG A 297 -10.63 17.93 -21.86
CA ARG A 297 -10.35 16.58 -21.33
C ARG A 297 -11.56 15.66 -21.51
N GLY A 298 -11.70 15.10 -22.70
CA GLY A 298 -12.59 13.98 -22.99
C GLY A 298 -11.94 12.60 -22.71
N PRO A 299 -12.68 11.50 -22.97
CA PRO A 299 -12.25 10.10 -22.71
C PRO A 299 -10.99 9.64 -23.48
N ALA A 300 -10.47 10.48 -24.38
CA ALA A 300 -9.21 10.29 -25.12
C ALA A 300 -7.94 10.25 -24.23
N GLY A 301 -8.01 10.70 -22.98
CA GLY A 301 -6.87 10.64 -22.04
C GLY A 301 -6.46 9.21 -21.67
N ALA A 302 -7.41 8.28 -21.61
CA ALA A 302 -7.12 6.86 -21.34
C ALA A 302 -6.44 6.17 -22.53
N ALA A 303 -6.77 6.58 -23.76
CA ALA A 303 -6.13 6.08 -24.98
C ALA A 303 -4.68 6.59 -25.12
N ARG A 304 -4.41 7.85 -24.77
CA ARG A 304 -3.04 8.41 -24.76
C ARG A 304 -2.12 7.73 -23.73
N ASP A 305 -2.63 7.42 -22.54
CA ASP A 305 -1.90 6.66 -21.50
C ASP A 305 -1.71 5.17 -21.88
N ALA A 306 -2.51 4.63 -22.80
CA ALA A 306 -2.34 3.30 -23.40
C ALA A 306 -1.40 3.29 -24.61
N GLN A 307 -1.21 4.45 -25.27
CA GLN A 307 -0.36 4.61 -26.45
C GLN A 307 1.13 4.77 -26.08
N ALA A 308 1.44 5.37 -24.93
CA ALA A 308 2.82 5.53 -24.46
C ALA A 308 3.43 4.25 -23.86
N THR A 309 2.62 3.24 -23.52
CA THR A 309 3.11 2.03 -22.87
C THR A 309 3.48 0.95 -23.86
N ALA A 310 4.71 1.02 -24.37
CA ALA A 310 5.56 -0.14 -24.59
C ALA A 310 5.13 -1.20 -25.62
N ALA A 311 5.62 -1.06 -26.85
CA ALA A 311 5.82 -2.21 -27.75
C ALA A 311 7.12 -3.00 -27.40
N SER A 312 7.72 -2.77 -26.23
CA SER A 312 9.01 -3.37 -25.83
C SER A 312 9.26 -3.43 -24.30
N LEU A 313 8.26 -3.26 -23.42
CA LEU A 313 8.49 -3.28 -21.96
C LEU A 313 8.77 -4.71 -21.51
N GLN A 314 10.01 -4.95 -21.15
CA GLN A 314 10.49 -6.16 -20.50
C GLN A 314 10.48 -5.96 -18.99
N VAL A 315 10.02 -6.97 -18.25
CA VAL A 315 9.86 -6.90 -16.80
C VAL A 315 10.54 -8.10 -16.14
N ASP A 316 11.53 -7.82 -15.28
CA ASP A 316 12.08 -8.83 -14.36
C ASP A 316 11.48 -8.59 -12.98
N PHE A 317 10.72 -9.57 -12.49
CA PHE A 317 10.00 -9.50 -11.23
C PHE A 317 10.67 -10.39 -10.19
N ILE A 318 11.34 -9.77 -9.22
CA ILE A 318 12.05 -10.44 -8.13
C ILE A 318 11.24 -10.28 -6.84
N TRP A 319 10.76 -11.39 -6.29
CA TRP A 319 10.02 -11.40 -5.04
C TRP A 319 10.74 -12.20 -3.96
N ILE A 320 11.08 -11.52 -2.87
CA ILE A 320 11.83 -12.09 -1.74
C ILE A 320 10.90 -12.19 -0.53
N ASN A 321 10.78 -13.39 0.04
CA ASN A 321 10.12 -13.59 1.32
C ASN A 321 10.99 -14.42 2.24
N ARG A 322 10.69 -14.30 3.54
CA ARG A 322 11.31 -15.16 4.55
C ARG A 322 10.79 -16.58 4.41
N ASP A 323 9.48 -16.77 4.50
CA ASP A 323 8.82 -18.09 4.58
C ASP A 323 7.86 -18.33 3.41
N GLN A 324 7.67 -19.60 3.05
CA GLN A 324 6.82 -20.05 1.94
C GLN A 324 5.36 -19.58 2.06
N GLN A 325 4.78 -19.59 3.25
CA GLN A 325 3.39 -19.19 3.51
C GLN A 325 3.08 -17.74 3.09
N HIS A 326 4.11 -16.90 2.90
CA HIS A 326 3.92 -15.52 2.43
C HIS A 326 3.64 -15.43 0.94
N PHE A 327 3.93 -16.50 0.19
CA PHE A 327 3.70 -16.57 -1.25
C PHE A 327 2.24 -16.92 -1.59
N GLU A 328 1.55 -17.69 -0.75
CA GLU A 328 0.22 -18.27 -1.03
C GLU A 328 -0.83 -17.26 -1.49
N TRP A 329 -0.88 -16.08 -0.87
CA TRP A 329 -1.93 -15.09 -1.18
C TRP A 329 -1.79 -14.45 -2.57
N PHE A 330 -0.57 -14.34 -3.11
CA PHE A 330 -0.31 -13.69 -4.40
C PHE A 330 0.11 -14.69 -5.50
N VAL A 331 0.59 -15.88 -5.12
CA VAL A 331 0.99 -16.93 -6.07
C VAL A 331 -0.15 -17.35 -6.98
N SER A 332 -1.39 -17.47 -6.49
CA SER A 332 -2.53 -17.79 -7.37
C SER A 332 -2.72 -16.77 -8.50
N ARG A 333 -2.42 -15.49 -8.23
CA ARG A 333 -2.45 -14.41 -9.23
C ARG A 333 -1.26 -14.51 -10.18
N LEU A 334 -0.07 -14.78 -9.66
CA LEU A 334 1.14 -14.99 -10.47
C LEU A 334 1.00 -16.21 -11.39
N ALA A 335 0.42 -17.31 -10.90
CA ALA A 335 0.17 -18.53 -11.66
C ALA A 335 -0.77 -18.27 -12.84
N LYS A 336 -1.81 -17.47 -12.60
CA LYS A 336 -2.72 -17.03 -13.66
C LYS A 336 -1.97 -16.18 -14.69
N LEU A 337 -1.14 -15.23 -14.25
CA LEU A 337 -0.34 -14.39 -15.15
C LEU A 337 0.64 -15.22 -16.00
N GLU A 338 1.32 -16.19 -15.39
CA GLU A 338 2.29 -17.06 -16.07
C GLU A 338 1.62 -18.01 -17.06
N THR A 339 0.48 -18.59 -16.68
CA THR A 339 -0.30 -19.48 -17.57
C THR A 339 -0.77 -18.75 -18.81
N GLU A 340 -1.29 -17.53 -18.65
CA GLU A 340 -1.79 -16.71 -19.75
C GLU A 340 -0.67 -16.24 -20.70
N GLN A 341 0.52 -15.98 -20.16
CA GLN A 341 1.71 -15.66 -20.95
C GLN A 341 2.24 -16.87 -21.71
N ALA A 342 2.24 -18.07 -21.10
CA ALA A 342 2.68 -19.31 -21.73
C ALA A 342 1.79 -19.72 -22.92
N GLN A 343 0.52 -19.31 -22.93
CA GLN A 343 -0.41 -19.54 -24.04
C GLN A 343 -0.27 -18.53 -25.18
N ALA A 344 0.66 -17.57 -25.08
CA ALA A 344 0.88 -16.54 -26.10
C ALA A 344 2.27 -16.69 -26.75
N GLU A 345 2.32 -17.18 -27.99
CA GLU A 345 3.53 -17.19 -28.85
C GLU A 345 3.29 -16.39 -30.15
N PRO A 346 4.33 -15.84 -30.85
CA PRO A 346 5.79 -16.09 -30.75
C PRO A 346 6.64 -14.86 -30.34
N GLY A 347 6.08 -13.88 -29.64
CA GLY A 347 6.74 -12.60 -29.31
C GLY A 347 7.69 -12.57 -28.10
N GLY A 348 8.08 -13.73 -27.54
CA GLY A 348 8.90 -13.80 -26.33
C GLY A 348 8.15 -13.49 -25.03
N ARG A 349 8.77 -13.85 -23.91
CA ARG A 349 8.23 -13.60 -22.56
C ARG A 349 8.53 -12.16 -22.15
N PHE A 350 7.50 -11.31 -21.98
CA PHE A 350 7.69 -9.93 -21.51
C PHE A 350 7.89 -9.83 -19.99
N LEU A 351 7.43 -10.83 -19.24
CA LEU A 351 7.56 -10.91 -17.79
C LEU A 351 8.36 -12.16 -17.44
N GLU A 352 9.44 -11.97 -16.70
CA GLU A 352 10.23 -13.01 -16.07
C GLU A 352 10.11 -12.87 -14.56
N MET A 353 9.91 -13.99 -13.85
CA MET A 353 9.72 -13.98 -12.41
C MET A 353 10.88 -14.71 -11.72
N HIS A 354 11.23 -14.26 -10.52
CA HIS A 354 12.24 -14.86 -9.65
C HIS A 354 11.76 -14.81 -8.21
N LEU A 355 11.49 -15.98 -7.62
CA LEU A 355 11.00 -16.08 -6.24
C LEU A 355 12.13 -16.55 -5.34
N TYR A 356 12.35 -15.86 -4.21
CA TYR A 356 13.41 -16.18 -3.25
C TYR A 356 12.84 -16.45 -1.85
N VAL A 357 13.18 -17.60 -1.26
CA VAL A 357 12.81 -17.98 0.11
C VAL A 357 14.05 -17.94 1.00
N THR A 358 14.17 -16.93 1.85
CA THR A 358 15.42 -16.71 2.61
C THR A 358 15.55 -17.56 3.88
N SER A 359 14.48 -18.20 4.37
CA SER A 359 14.57 -19.09 5.55
C SER A 359 14.97 -20.52 5.20
N ALA A 360 14.97 -20.89 3.92
CA ALA A 360 15.21 -22.25 3.45
C ALA A 360 16.68 -22.72 3.55
N LEU A 361 17.64 -21.79 3.69
CA LEU A 361 19.06 -22.11 3.86
C LEU A 361 19.61 -21.33 5.06
N GLY A 362 19.82 -22.03 6.18
CA GLY A 362 20.81 -21.60 7.16
C GLY A 362 22.19 -21.85 6.57
N GLU A 363 23.07 -20.86 6.59
CA GLU A 363 24.47 -21.03 6.20
C GLU A 363 25.06 -22.19 7.03
N ASN A 364 25.36 -23.33 6.38
CA ASN A 364 25.94 -24.58 6.90
C ASN A 364 25.03 -25.79 7.19
N ASP A 365 23.76 -25.82 6.80
CA ASP A 365 22.92 -27.02 7.05
C ASP A 365 22.95 -28.01 5.86
N VAL A 366 23.42 -29.24 6.10
CA VAL A 366 23.42 -30.36 5.13
C VAL A 366 21.99 -30.66 4.64
N LYS A 367 20.98 -30.35 5.47
CA LYS A 367 19.55 -30.43 5.12
C LYS A 367 19.16 -29.44 4.03
N ALA A 368 19.85 -28.31 3.95
CA ALA A 368 19.60 -27.25 2.98
C ALA A 368 20.03 -27.69 1.56
N VAL A 369 21.16 -28.41 1.47
CA VAL A 369 21.62 -29.05 0.22
C VAL A 369 20.70 -30.20 -0.17
N GLY A 370 20.28 -31.04 0.79
CA GLY A 370 19.33 -32.12 0.53
C GLY A 370 17.97 -31.62 0.04
N LEU A 371 17.45 -30.53 0.63
CA LEU A 371 16.22 -29.89 0.17
C LEU A 371 16.38 -29.28 -1.21
N GLN A 372 17.50 -28.59 -1.48
CA GLN A 372 17.80 -28.03 -2.80
C GLN A 372 17.82 -29.12 -3.89
N VAL A 373 18.52 -30.23 -3.64
CA VAL A 373 18.59 -31.36 -4.57
C VAL A 373 17.22 -32.04 -4.74
N ALA A 374 16.44 -32.21 -3.67
CA ALA A 374 15.10 -32.76 -3.77
C ALA A 374 14.16 -31.85 -4.58
N LEU A 375 14.24 -30.53 -4.38
CA LEU A 375 13.50 -29.54 -5.19
C LEU A 375 13.98 -29.54 -6.65
N ASP A 376 15.28 -29.72 -6.90
CA ASP A 376 15.85 -29.86 -8.25
C ASP A 376 15.30 -31.11 -8.98
N LEU A 377 15.25 -32.25 -8.29
CA LEU A 377 14.74 -33.51 -8.85
C LEU A 377 13.23 -33.44 -9.13
N LEU A 378 12.44 -32.92 -8.20
CA LEU A 378 10.98 -32.76 -8.36
C LEU A 378 10.64 -31.76 -9.47
N ALA A 379 11.39 -30.66 -9.59
CA ALA A 379 11.18 -29.67 -10.65
C ALA A 379 11.52 -30.23 -12.04
N ALA A 380 12.52 -31.12 -12.14
CA ALA A 380 12.87 -31.80 -13.37
C ALA A 380 11.78 -32.79 -13.82
N GLU A 381 11.04 -33.38 -12.87
CA GLU A 381 9.95 -34.32 -13.14
C GLU A 381 8.61 -33.63 -13.49
N GLU A 382 8.22 -32.58 -12.73
CA GLU A 382 6.88 -31.97 -12.88
C GLU A 382 6.81 -30.75 -13.82
N GLN A 383 7.95 -30.22 -14.30
CA GLN A 383 8.02 -28.95 -15.07
C GLN A 383 7.32 -27.77 -14.37
N ARG A 384 7.13 -27.88 -13.05
CA ARG A 384 6.51 -26.91 -12.15
C ARG A 384 7.24 -26.94 -10.81
N ASP A 385 7.23 -25.80 -10.15
CA ASP A 385 7.80 -25.58 -8.83
C ASP A 385 6.91 -26.26 -7.78
N SER A 386 7.44 -27.21 -7.01
CA SER A 386 6.70 -27.95 -5.99
C SER A 386 6.29 -27.09 -4.79
N ILE A 387 6.89 -25.92 -4.61
CA ILE A 387 6.63 -24.97 -3.52
C ILE A 387 5.46 -24.04 -3.85
N THR A 388 5.41 -23.52 -5.08
CA THR A 388 4.43 -22.50 -5.49
C THR A 388 3.47 -22.97 -6.60
N GLY A 389 3.74 -24.08 -7.26
CA GLY A 389 2.99 -24.58 -8.41
C GLY A 389 3.21 -23.76 -9.70
N LEU A 390 4.12 -22.78 -9.68
CA LEU A 390 4.50 -21.94 -10.82
C LEU A 390 5.47 -22.69 -11.76
N ARG A 391 5.58 -22.30 -13.03
CA ARG A 391 6.68 -22.81 -13.88
C ARG A 391 8.01 -22.21 -13.47
N THR A 392 7.97 -20.99 -12.97
CA THR A 392 9.12 -20.30 -12.40
C THR A 392 9.57 -20.97 -11.10
N ARG A 393 10.84 -21.37 -11.06
CA ARG A 393 11.45 -22.02 -9.90
C ARG A 393 11.68 -21.05 -8.74
N THR A 394 11.33 -21.48 -7.53
CA THR A 394 11.70 -20.81 -6.29
C THR A 394 13.15 -21.10 -5.92
N GLN A 395 13.95 -20.05 -5.76
CA GLN A 395 15.35 -20.13 -5.37
C GLN A 395 15.46 -20.01 -3.83
N PRO A 396 16.06 -20.97 -3.13
CA PRO A 396 16.24 -20.83 -1.70
C PRO A 396 17.46 -19.96 -1.39
N GLY A 397 17.44 -19.31 -0.23
CA GLY A 397 18.46 -18.37 0.19
C GLY A 397 18.23 -16.94 -0.28
N ARG A 398 19.26 -16.10 -0.10
CA ARG A 398 19.24 -14.69 -0.49
C ARG A 398 19.72 -14.54 -1.94
N PRO A 399 19.16 -13.60 -2.72
CA PRO A 399 19.66 -13.33 -4.07
C PRO A 399 21.12 -12.89 -4.04
N ASP A 400 21.96 -13.49 -4.88
CA ASP A 400 23.27 -12.93 -5.22
C ASP A 400 23.04 -11.75 -6.17
N TRP A 401 22.95 -10.55 -5.61
CA TRP A 401 22.72 -9.32 -6.35
C TRP A 401 23.78 -9.05 -7.42
N GLY A 402 25.02 -9.54 -7.25
CA GLY A 402 26.06 -9.42 -8.26
C GLY A 402 25.74 -10.23 -9.51
N GLN A 403 25.30 -11.48 -9.33
CA GLN A 403 24.88 -12.35 -10.44
C GLN A 403 23.57 -11.88 -11.06
N VAL A 404 22.57 -11.55 -10.25
CA VAL A 404 21.26 -11.07 -10.73
C VAL A 404 21.42 -9.83 -11.61
N PHE A 405 22.18 -8.82 -11.16
CA PHE A 405 22.35 -7.59 -11.91
C PHE A 405 23.24 -7.76 -13.14
N ARG A 406 24.25 -8.65 -13.06
CA ARG A 406 25.06 -9.02 -14.23
C ARG A 406 24.19 -9.63 -15.32
N ARG A 407 23.32 -10.58 -14.95
CA ARG A 407 22.37 -11.19 -15.87
C ARG A 407 21.45 -10.15 -16.52
N VAL A 408 20.84 -9.28 -15.72
CA VAL A 408 19.99 -8.18 -16.21
C VAL A 408 20.74 -7.29 -17.21
N ALA A 409 22.04 -7.02 -16.99
CA ALA A 409 22.86 -6.24 -17.91
C ALA A 409 23.17 -7.00 -19.21
N GLU A 410 23.41 -8.31 -19.14
CA GLU A 410 23.79 -9.17 -20.27
C GLU A 410 22.61 -9.45 -21.23
N GLU A 411 21.38 -9.53 -20.70
CA GLU A 411 20.19 -9.79 -21.50
C GLU A 411 19.81 -8.66 -22.46
N LYS A 412 20.42 -7.46 -22.31
CA LYS A 412 20.26 -6.31 -23.21
C LYS A 412 18.80 -5.99 -23.58
N LYS A 413 17.89 -6.15 -22.62
CA LYS A 413 16.44 -5.88 -22.74
C LYS A 413 16.08 -4.37 -22.85
N GLY A 414 17.07 -3.48 -22.96
CA GLY A 414 16.93 -2.02 -23.03
C GLY A 414 17.52 -1.31 -21.81
N LYS A 415 17.19 -0.03 -21.63
CA LYS A 415 17.68 0.73 -20.46
C LYS A 415 16.99 0.29 -19.17
N ALA A 416 17.68 -0.54 -18.38
CA ALA A 416 17.20 -1.07 -17.12
C ALA A 416 16.93 0.02 -16.05
N GLN A 417 15.73 -0.04 -15.47
CA GLN A 417 15.31 0.79 -14.34
C GLN A 417 14.82 -0.12 -13.21
N VAL A 418 15.41 0.04 -12.04
CA VAL A 418 15.15 -0.79 -10.86
C VAL A 418 14.15 -0.09 -9.94
N PHE A 419 13.06 -0.77 -9.64
CA PHE A 419 12.00 -0.33 -8.76
C PHE A 419 11.96 -1.23 -7.54
N PHE A 420 12.17 -0.66 -6.35
CA PHE A 420 12.31 -1.42 -5.12
C PHE A 420 11.25 -1.03 -4.09
N CYS A 421 10.64 -2.04 -3.46
CA CYS A 421 9.75 -1.87 -2.32
C CYS A 421 10.02 -2.94 -1.25
N GLY A 422 10.53 -2.52 -0.10
CA GLY A 422 10.98 -3.43 0.96
C GLY A 422 11.74 -2.73 2.08
N SER A 423 12.50 -3.50 2.87
CA SER A 423 13.20 -2.96 4.04
C SER A 423 14.28 -1.93 3.67
N PRO A 424 14.50 -0.89 4.50
CA PRO A 424 15.54 0.10 4.25
C PRO A 424 16.95 -0.49 4.18
N ALA A 425 17.22 -1.58 4.91
CA ALA A 425 18.50 -2.27 4.88
C ALA A 425 18.75 -2.90 3.50
N LEU A 426 17.77 -3.63 2.96
CA LEU A 426 17.90 -4.22 1.63
C LEU A 426 17.95 -3.16 0.52
N ALA A 427 17.21 -2.06 0.68
CA ALA A 427 17.25 -0.94 -0.26
C ALA A 427 18.66 -0.38 -0.44
N LYS A 428 19.45 -0.28 0.65
CA LYS A 428 20.84 0.20 0.58
C LYS A 428 21.73 -0.74 -0.24
N VAL A 429 21.58 -2.04 -0.05
CA VAL A 429 22.33 -3.06 -0.80
C VAL A 429 21.99 -3.01 -2.28
N VAL A 430 20.70 -3.05 -2.61
CA VAL A 430 20.22 -3.00 -4.01
C VAL A 430 20.65 -1.69 -4.68
N LYS A 431 20.58 -0.56 -3.97
CA LYS A 431 21.03 0.73 -4.50
C LYS A 431 22.53 0.73 -4.86
N ALA A 432 23.38 0.17 -4.01
CA ALA A 432 24.82 0.08 -4.29
C ALA A 432 25.10 -0.76 -5.54
N HIS A 433 24.36 -1.85 -5.75
CA HIS A 433 24.45 -2.62 -7.00
C HIS A 433 23.92 -1.84 -8.21
N CYS A 434 22.82 -1.09 -8.07
CA CYS A 434 22.33 -0.23 -9.15
C CYS A 434 23.39 0.79 -9.58
N GLU A 435 24.07 1.44 -8.61
CA GLU A 435 25.15 2.40 -8.87
C GLU A 435 26.33 1.73 -9.59
N ARG A 436 26.71 0.52 -9.19
CA ARG A 436 27.78 -0.26 -9.84
C ARG A 436 27.47 -0.61 -11.30
N PHE A 437 26.23 -0.96 -11.61
CA PHE A 437 25.81 -1.38 -12.96
C PHE A 437 25.22 -0.23 -13.80
N GLY A 438 25.17 1.00 -13.26
CA GLY A 438 24.64 2.17 -13.96
C GLY A 438 23.11 2.17 -14.12
N PHE A 439 22.39 1.40 -13.31
CA PHE A 439 20.92 1.35 -13.34
C PHE A 439 20.30 2.47 -12.52
N ARG A 440 19.18 3.03 -13.00
CA ARG A 440 18.41 3.99 -12.20
C ARG A 440 17.64 3.26 -11.11
N PHE A 441 17.73 3.76 -9.88
CA PHE A 441 17.08 3.17 -8.72
C PHE A 441 15.93 4.04 -8.22
N PHE A 442 14.74 3.45 -8.09
CA PHE A 442 13.55 4.05 -7.50
C PHE A 442 13.15 3.27 -6.27
N LYS A 443 13.00 3.97 -5.14
CA LYS A 443 12.64 3.36 -3.86
C LYS A 443 11.27 3.85 -3.42
N GLU A 444 10.40 2.91 -3.07
CA GLU A 444 9.20 3.18 -2.29
C GLU A 444 9.38 2.71 -0.84
N ASN A 445 8.67 3.36 0.08
CA ASN A 445 8.54 2.88 1.46
C ASN A 445 7.06 2.70 1.75
N PHE A 446 6.67 1.47 2.09
CA PHE A 446 5.33 1.12 2.56
C PHE A 446 5.42 0.35 3.86
#